data_AF-A0A8T5L5D5-F1
#
_entry.id   AF-A0A8T5L5D5-F1
#
_cell.length_a   1.000
_cell.length_b   1.000
_cell.length_c   1.000
_cell.angle_alpha   90.00
_cell.angle_beta   90.00
_cell.angle_gamma   90.00
#
_symmetry.space_group_name_H-M   'P 1'
#
loop_
_entity.id
_entity.type
_entity.pdbx_description
1 polymer ?
#
loop_
_entity_poly.entity_id
_entity_poly.type
_entity_poly.pdbx_seq_one_letter_code
_entity_poly.pdbx_strand_id
1 'polypeptide(L)'
;MVDETDQKSPLQRIRIHLFLEGEVQGVFLRSMIRNKAQLLHVRGWVRNLANNKVEALFEGDRDDVEELVTFCRAGPGAAAIDKSTMEEEPYRGEFSDFEIRTENYLDE
;
A
#
# COMPACT_ATOMS: atom_id res chain seq x y z
N MET A 1 -20.83 -15.81 22.50
CA MET A 1 -20.62 -15.87 21.05
C MET A 1 -19.16 -15.51 20.88
N VAL A 2 -18.36 -16.52 20.54
CA VAL A 2 -16.91 -16.52 20.66
C VAL A 2 -16.31 -15.72 19.51
N ASP A 3 -15.51 -14.70 19.81
CA ASP A 3 -14.56 -14.15 18.84
C ASP A 3 -13.19 -14.68 19.27
N GLU A 4 -12.85 -15.84 18.72
CA GLU A 4 -11.62 -16.57 18.98
C GLU A 4 -10.47 -15.97 18.15
N THR A 5 -9.43 -15.55 18.88
CA THR A 5 -8.01 -15.57 18.48
C THR A 5 -7.53 -14.59 17.40
N ASP A 6 -7.28 -13.33 17.79
CA ASP A 6 -6.14 -12.56 17.22
C ASP A 6 -4.89 -12.90 18.04
N GLN A 7 -4.26 -14.02 17.70
CA GLN A 7 -2.94 -14.36 18.21
C GLN A 7 -1.91 -14.01 17.13
N LYS A 8 -1.81 -12.73 16.76
CA LYS A 8 -0.68 -12.27 15.95
C LYS A 8 0.57 -12.24 16.82
N SER A 9 1.59 -12.94 16.33
CA SER A 9 2.98 -12.98 16.84
C SER A 9 3.48 -11.58 17.26
N PRO A 10 4.44 -11.45 18.19
CA PRO A 10 4.86 -10.17 18.73
C PRO A 10 5.15 -9.14 17.62
N LEU A 11 4.22 -8.18 17.55
CA LEU A 11 4.07 -6.94 16.77
C LEU A 11 5.40 -6.39 16.21
N GLN A 12 5.96 -7.03 15.18
CA GLN A 12 7.00 -6.39 14.37
C GLN A 12 6.30 -5.44 13.42
N ARG A 13 6.12 -4.20 13.87
CA ARG A 13 5.61 -3.13 13.02
C ARG A 13 6.73 -2.63 12.12
N ILE A 14 6.39 -2.48 10.86
CA ILE A 14 7.31 -2.00 9.84
C ILE A 14 6.68 -0.88 9.04
N ARG A 15 7.54 -0.18 8.31
CA ARG A 15 7.15 0.75 7.27
C ARG A 15 7.73 0.25 5.96
N ILE A 16 6.94 0.23 4.88
CA ILE A 16 7.43 -0.10 3.55
C ILE A 16 7.11 1.04 2.60
N HIS A 17 8.15 1.53 1.92
CA HIS A 17 8.02 2.42 0.78
C HIS A 17 8.07 1.60 -0.50
N LEU A 18 6.96 1.53 -1.22
CA LEU A 18 6.78 0.72 -2.41
C LEU A 18 6.67 1.61 -3.65
N PHE A 19 7.46 1.28 -4.66
CA PHE A 19 7.39 1.85 -6.01
C PHE A 19 6.99 0.76 -6.99
N LEU A 20 5.97 1.03 -7.79
CA LEU A 20 5.49 0.17 -8.86
C LEU A 20 5.58 0.92 -10.18
N GLU A 21 5.99 0.23 -11.22
CA GLU A 21 6.09 0.73 -12.59
C GLU A 21 5.50 -0.32 -13.53
N GLY A 22 4.67 0.12 -14.47
CA GLY A 22 4.09 -0.74 -15.51
C GLY A 22 2.79 -0.17 -16.06
N GLU A 23 1.93 -0.99 -16.66
CA GLU A 23 0.62 -0.55 -17.16
C GLU A 23 -0.39 -0.44 -16.00
N VAL A 24 -0.37 0.71 -15.33
CA VAL A 24 -1.16 0.99 -14.09
C VAL A 24 -2.19 2.11 -14.24
N GLN A 25 -2.44 2.59 -15.46
CA GLN A 25 -3.47 3.59 -15.76
C GLN A 25 -4.81 2.93 -16.11
N GLY A 26 -5.92 3.57 -15.74
CA GLY A 26 -7.28 3.09 -16.08
C GLY A 26 -7.82 1.93 -15.24
N VAL A 27 -7.04 1.37 -14.32
CA VAL A 27 -7.34 0.12 -13.57
C VAL A 27 -7.81 0.32 -12.13
N PHE A 28 -8.06 1.57 -11.70
CA PHE A 28 -8.49 1.91 -10.33
C PHE A 28 -7.57 1.35 -9.21
N LEU A 29 -6.30 1.08 -9.51
CA LEU A 29 -5.32 0.44 -8.62
C LEU A 29 -5.27 1.08 -7.23
N ARG A 30 -5.21 2.42 -7.15
CA ARG A 30 -5.20 3.18 -5.88
C ARG A 30 -6.41 2.89 -4.99
N SER A 31 -7.59 2.75 -5.58
CA SER A 31 -8.83 2.43 -4.84
C SER A 31 -8.78 1.01 -4.29
N MET A 32 -8.31 0.05 -5.10
CA MET A 32 -8.15 -1.34 -4.66
C MET A 32 -7.13 -1.46 -3.52
N ILE A 33 -5.99 -0.77 -3.63
CA ILE A 33 -4.95 -0.73 -2.58
C ILE A 33 -5.53 -0.15 -1.30
N ARG A 34 -6.24 0.99 -1.36
CA ARG A 34 -6.88 1.59 -0.17
C ARG A 34 -7.86 0.63 0.50
N ASN A 35 -8.75 -0.01 -0.27
CA ASN A 35 -9.72 -0.95 0.29
C ASN A 35 -9.03 -2.14 0.96
N LYS A 36 -8.00 -2.71 0.33
CA LYS A 36 -7.23 -3.83 0.90
C LYS A 36 -6.45 -3.41 2.15
N ALA A 37 -5.87 -2.21 2.15
CA ALA A 37 -5.16 -1.67 3.31
C ALA A 37 -6.10 -1.51 4.52
N GLN A 38 -7.33 -1.03 4.31
CA GLN A 38 -8.33 -0.92 5.37
C GLN A 38 -8.72 -2.28 5.96
N LEU A 39 -8.87 -3.31 5.11
CA LEU A 39 -9.15 -4.68 5.57
C LEU A 39 -7.99 -5.30 6.36
N LEU A 40 -6.76 -4.89 6.05
CA LEU A 40 -5.54 -5.36 6.70
C LEU A 40 -5.06 -4.45 7.84
N HIS A 41 -5.84 -3.44 8.21
CA HIS A 41 -5.47 -2.47 9.24
C HIS A 41 -4.12 -1.75 8.99
N VAL A 42 -3.70 -1.71 7.72
CA VAL A 42 -2.48 -1.01 7.27
C VAL A 42 -2.80 0.46 7.02
N ARG A 43 -1.91 1.34 7.48
CA ARG A 43 -2.02 2.79 7.36
C ARG A 43 -0.99 3.34 6.37
N GLY A 44 -1.16 4.58 5.97
CA GLY A 44 -0.24 5.24 5.06
C GLY A 44 -0.96 5.87 3.88
N TRP A 45 -0.39 5.74 2.68
CA TRP A 45 -0.95 6.38 1.51
C TRP A 45 -0.52 5.71 0.21
N VAL A 46 -1.26 6.01 -0.85
CA VAL A 46 -0.91 5.65 -2.23
C VAL A 46 -1.12 6.84 -3.16
N ARG A 47 -0.19 7.06 -4.10
CA ARG A 47 -0.31 8.06 -5.16
C ARG A 47 0.13 7.49 -6.50
N ASN A 48 -0.45 8.04 -7.56
CA ASN A 48 0.14 7.86 -8.88
C ASN A 48 1.27 8.89 -9.02
N LEU A 49 2.30 8.50 -9.75
CA LEU A 49 3.36 9.34 -10.25
C LEU A 49 3.21 9.45 -11.78
N ALA A 50 3.88 10.42 -12.38
CA ALA A 50 4.04 10.51 -13.83
C ALA A 50 4.65 9.22 -14.43
N ASN A 51 4.44 9.00 -15.74
CA ASN A 51 5.00 7.88 -16.51
C ASN A 51 4.60 6.48 -16.02
N ASN A 52 3.31 6.28 -15.70
CA ASN A 52 2.74 5.00 -15.27
C ASN A 52 3.44 4.38 -14.05
N LYS A 53 3.76 5.23 -13.08
CA LYS A 53 4.36 4.81 -11.81
C LYS A 53 3.35 5.01 -10.69
N VAL A 54 3.42 4.15 -9.69
CA VAL A 54 2.65 4.27 -8.45
C VAL A 54 3.64 4.22 -7.30
N GLU A 55 3.43 5.09 -6.33
CA GLU A 55 4.20 5.12 -5.11
C GLU A 55 3.24 4.96 -3.95
N ALA A 56 3.61 4.09 -3.01
CA ALA A 56 2.82 3.80 -1.85
C ALA A 56 3.72 3.72 -0.62
N LEU A 57 3.17 4.13 0.52
CA LEU A 57 3.82 4.01 1.81
C LEU A 57 2.87 3.28 2.74
N PHE A 58 3.35 2.19 3.32
CA PHE A 58 2.57 1.30 4.18
C PHE A 58 3.20 1.28 5.57
N GLU A 59 2.38 1.44 6.60
CA GLU A 59 2.77 1.28 8.00
C GLU A 59 1.78 0.35 8.71
N GLY A 60 2.29 -0.64 9.42
CA GLY A 60 1.44 -1.61 10.10
C GLY A 60 2.24 -2.79 10.63
N ASP A 61 1.53 -3.82 11.05
CA ASP A 61 2.13 -5.09 11.42
C ASP A 61 2.74 -5.76 10.17
N ARG A 62 3.92 -6.37 10.33
CA ARG A 62 4.71 -6.91 9.20
C ARG A 62 3.89 -7.82 8.30
N ASP A 63 3.20 -8.81 8.84
CA ASP A 63 2.39 -9.74 8.05
C ASP A 63 1.34 -9.02 7.19
N ASP A 64 0.67 -8.01 7.75
CA ASP A 64 -0.37 -7.24 7.06
C ASP A 64 0.23 -6.36 5.95
N VAL A 65 1.37 -5.73 6.24
CA VAL A 65 2.10 -4.91 5.27
C VAL A 65 2.63 -5.78 4.14
N GLU A 66 3.22 -6.93 4.43
CA GLU A 66 3.73 -7.89 3.44
C GLU A 66 2.61 -8.47 2.57
N GLU A 67 1.44 -8.75 3.15
CA GLU A 67 0.27 -9.17 2.38
C GLU A 67 -0.19 -8.06 1.43
N LEU A 68 -0.23 -6.81 1.90
CA LEU A 68 -0.59 -5.67 1.05
C LEU A 68 0.43 -5.44 -0.08
N VAL A 69 1.73 -5.59 0.19
CA VAL A 69 2.78 -5.53 -0.84
C VAL A 69 2.61 -6.63 -1.88
N THR A 70 2.31 -7.85 -1.44
CA THR A 70 2.06 -8.99 -2.33
C THR A 70 0.84 -8.75 -3.20
N PHE A 71 -0.24 -8.21 -2.63
CA PHE A 71 -1.43 -7.79 -3.37
C PHE A 71 -1.09 -6.75 -4.43
N CYS A 72 -0.27 -5.74 -4.10
CA CYS A 72 0.15 -4.72 -5.07
C CYS A 72 0.98 -5.31 -6.22
N ARG A 73 1.90 -6.22 -5.91
CA ARG A 73 2.75 -6.90 -6.90
C ARG A 73 1.97 -7.80 -7.85
N ALA A 74 0.88 -8.39 -7.38
CA ALA A 74 0.03 -9.25 -8.20
C ALA A 74 -0.71 -8.48 -9.31
N GLY A 75 -0.79 -7.15 -9.23
CA GLY A 75 -1.42 -6.34 -10.27
C GLY A 75 -2.95 -6.46 -10.32
N PRO A 76 -3.67 -6.13 -9.24
CA PRO A 76 -5.12 -6.25 -9.19
C PRO A 76 -5.78 -5.31 -10.20
N GLY A 77 -6.91 -5.74 -10.78
CA GLY A 77 -7.68 -4.92 -11.73
C GLY A 77 -7.09 -4.84 -13.13
N ALA A 78 -6.31 -5.84 -13.54
CA ALA A 78 -5.57 -5.89 -14.82
C ALA A 78 -4.34 -4.96 -14.89
N ALA A 79 -3.82 -4.51 -13.75
CA ALA A 79 -2.55 -3.79 -13.71
C ALA A 79 -1.41 -4.74 -14.09
N ALA A 80 -0.61 -4.39 -15.10
CA ALA A 80 0.61 -5.13 -15.41
C ALA A 80 1.78 -4.42 -14.70
N ILE A 81 2.40 -5.08 -13.73
CA ILE A 81 3.56 -4.53 -13.01
C ILE A 81 4.84 -5.06 -13.67
N ASP A 82 5.54 -4.20 -14.41
CA ASP A 82 6.84 -4.53 -15.02
C ASP A 82 7.97 -4.53 -13.99
N LYS A 83 7.91 -3.57 -13.04
CA LYS A 83 8.95 -3.41 -12.02
C LYS A 83 8.34 -3.00 -10.69
N SER A 84 8.80 -3.64 -9.62
CA SER A 84 8.53 -3.21 -8.24
C SER A 84 9.82 -3.04 -7.47
N THR A 85 9.91 -1.99 -6.66
CA THR A 85 11.03 -1.73 -5.74
C THR A 85 10.44 -1.39 -4.39
N MET A 86 10.98 -1.98 -3.32
CA MET A 86 10.50 -1.74 -1.96
C MET A 86 11.67 -1.42 -1.04
N GLU A 87 11.46 -0.50 -0.12
CA GLU A 87 12.40 -0.15 0.94
C GLU A 87 11.71 -0.35 2.29
N GLU A 88 12.28 -1.23 3.13
CA GLU A 88 11.82 -1.42 4.51
C GLU A 88 12.45 -0.34 5.40
N GLU A 89 11.61 0.35 6.16
CA GLU A 89 11.98 1.36 7.13
C GLU A 89 11.43 1.01 8.53
N PRO A 90 12.03 1.55 9.61
CA PRO A 90 11.44 1.47 10.94
C PRO A 90 10.05 2.11 10.95
N TYR A 91 9.09 1.44 11.61
CA TYR A 91 7.75 1.99 11.84
C TYR A 91 7.83 3.34 12.56
N ARG A 92 7.15 4.36 12.02
CA ARG A 92 7.08 5.71 12.63
C ARG A 92 5.72 6.00 13.26
N GLY A 93 4.66 5.36 12.79
CA GLY A 93 3.30 5.62 13.28
C GLY A 93 2.82 7.03 12.92
N GLU A 94 3.20 7.48 11.73
CA GLU A 94 2.91 8.84 11.23
C GLU A 94 1.45 8.96 10.76
N PHE A 95 0.82 7.84 10.42
CA PHE A 95 -0.51 7.81 9.81
C PHE A 95 -1.59 7.28 10.76
N SER A 96 -2.77 7.90 10.67
CA SER A 96 -3.97 7.46 11.38
C SER A 96 -4.95 6.66 10.51
N ASP A 97 -4.87 6.81 9.18
CA ASP A 97 -5.70 6.11 8.18
C ASP A 97 -4.87 5.78 6.93
N PHE A 98 -5.53 5.28 5.88
CA PHE A 98 -4.94 5.02 4.57
C PHE A 98 -5.55 5.93 3.50
N GLU A 99 -4.73 6.83 2.96
CA GLU A 99 -5.19 7.91 2.09
C GLU A 99 -4.76 7.74 0.63
N ILE A 100 -5.65 8.09 -0.31
CA ILE A 100 -5.26 8.24 -1.71
C ILE A 100 -4.78 9.67 -1.90
N ARG A 101 -3.48 9.86 -2.11
CA ARG A 101 -2.90 11.16 -2.44
C ARG A 101 -3.01 11.39 -3.94
N THR A 102 -3.67 12.47 -4.33
CA THR A 102 -3.58 13.02 -5.68
C THR A 102 -2.36 13.93 -5.76
N GLU A 103 -1.58 13.86 -6.83
CA GLU A 103 -0.71 14.98 -7.16
C GLU A 103 -1.60 16.22 -7.27
N ASN A 104 -1.36 17.22 -6.42
CA ASN A 104 -1.74 18.57 -6.80
C ASN A 104 -0.89 18.88 -8.03
N TYR A 105 -1.50 18.82 -9.21
CA TYR A 105 -1.09 19.77 -10.24
C TYR A 105 -1.39 21.14 -9.65
N LEU A 106 -0.40 21.74 -9.01
CA LEU A 106 -0.36 23.19 -8.96
C LEU A 106 -0.20 23.59 -10.43
N ASP A 107 -1.31 23.98 -11.04
CA ASP A 107 -1.30 25.09 -11.99
C ASP A 107 -0.37 26.16 -11.40
N GLU A 108 0.78 26.37 -12.04
CA GLU A 108 1.46 27.66 -12.36
C GLU A 108 2.91 27.44 -12.80
#